data_AF-A0A7Y6RFB1-F1
#
_entry.id   AF-A0A7Y6RFB1-F1
#
_cell.length_a   1.000
_cell.length_b   1.000
_cell.length_c   1.000
_cell.angle_alpha   90.00
_cell.angle_beta   90.00
_cell.angle_gamma   90.00
#
_symmetry.space_group_name_H-M   'P 1'
#
loop_
_entity.id
_entity.type
_entity.pdbx_description
1 polymer ?
#
loop_
_entity_poly.entity_id
_entity_poly.type
_entity_poly.pdbx_seq_one_letter_code
_entity_poly.pdbx_strand_id
1 'polypeptide(L)'
;MRTNLFRTDLPQYRERTVVTLEDDSHELVAAFIQGLCHLWRKGFGYPKLGVMLLDLSFKSNRQLTLDETPQTEAEAMRSEQLMATIDKLNRELGLSTI
;
A
#
# COMPACT_ATOMS: atom_id res chain seq x y z
N MET A 1 6.55 4.37 11.14
CA MET A 1 6.59 5.83 11.39
C MET A 1 7.51 6.12 12.58
N ARG A 2 8.46 7.04 12.43
CA ARG A 2 9.40 7.41 13.49
C ARG A 2 9.59 8.93 13.51
N THR A 3 9.58 9.54 14.69
CA THR A 3 9.92 10.95 14.88
C THR A 3 11.44 11.16 14.88
N ASN A 4 11.86 12.42 14.82
CA ASN A 4 13.28 12.76 14.89
C ASN A 4 13.84 12.48 16.30
N LEU A 5 14.81 11.57 16.41
CA LEU A 5 15.46 11.22 17.69
C LEU A 5 16.37 12.34 18.21
N PHE A 6 16.86 13.22 17.32
CA PHE A 6 17.75 14.32 17.67
C PHE A 6 17.01 15.58 18.17
N ARG A 7 15.68 15.59 18.07
CA ARG A 7 14.82 16.58 18.73
C ARG A 7 14.28 16.02 20.04
N THR A 8 15.06 16.18 21.09
CA THR A 8 14.72 15.80 22.47
C THR A 8 13.73 16.76 23.12
N ASP A 9 13.52 17.93 22.51
CA ASP A 9 12.54 18.95 22.88
C ASP A 9 11.09 18.57 22.57
N LEU A 10 10.88 17.61 21.67
CA LEU A 10 9.56 17.15 21.24
C LEU A 10 9.29 15.70 21.66
N PRO A 11 8.01 15.33 21.87
CA PRO A 11 7.63 13.95 22.14
C PRO A 11 8.13 13.00 21.03
N GLN A 12 8.71 11.87 21.43
CA GLN A 12 9.16 10.85 20.49
C GLN A 12 8.09 9.79 20.25
N TYR A 13 7.96 9.36 19.00
CA TYR A 13 7.01 8.32 18.59
C TYR A 13 7.64 7.37 17.58
N ARG A 14 7.50 6.07 17.84
CA ARG A 14 7.96 5.00 16.95
C ARG A 14 6.94 3.87 16.95
N GLU A 15 6.20 3.76 15.87
CA GLU A 15 5.27 2.65 15.64
C GLU A 15 5.36 2.18 14.19
N ARG A 16 5.03 0.90 13.96
CA ARG A 16 4.92 0.29 12.64
C ARG A 16 3.64 -0.53 12.63
N THR A 17 2.83 -0.39 11.59
CA THR A 17 1.73 -1.32 11.31
C THR A 17 2.05 -2.10 10.05
N VAL A 18 1.41 -3.25 9.93
CA VAL A 18 1.36 -4.06 8.72
C VAL A 18 -0.10 -4.12 8.32
N VAL A 19 -0.39 -3.76 7.07
CA VAL A 19 -1.73 -3.86 6.48
C VAL A 19 -1.64 -4.94 5.40
N THR A 20 -2.54 -5.92 5.47
CA THR A 20 -2.68 -6.92 4.42
C THR A 20 -3.28 -6.22 3.19
N LEU A 21 -2.64 -6.41 2.04
CA LEU A 21 -3.12 -5.89 0.77
C LEU A 21 -3.70 -7.05 -0.02
N GLU A 22 -4.89 -6.87 -0.59
CA GLU A 22 -5.41 -7.79 -1.60
C GLU A 22 -4.79 -7.43 -2.97
N ASP A 23 -4.79 -8.39 -3.89
CA ASP A 23 -3.97 -8.47 -5.11
C ASP A 23 -3.80 -7.22 -5.97
N ASP A 24 -4.69 -6.24 -5.86
CA ASP A 24 -4.73 -5.13 -6.78
C ASP A 24 -3.94 -3.91 -6.27
N SER A 25 -3.00 -3.45 -7.09
CA SER A 25 -2.13 -2.31 -6.77
C SER A 25 -2.89 -1.01 -6.53
N HIS A 26 -4.11 -0.87 -7.05
CA HIS A 26 -4.95 0.30 -6.84
C HIS A 26 -5.39 0.46 -5.38
N GLU A 27 -5.41 -0.63 -4.60
CA GLU A 27 -5.71 -0.59 -3.17
C GLU A 27 -4.52 -0.15 -2.33
N LEU A 28 -3.30 -0.10 -2.90
CA LEU A 28 -2.09 0.23 -2.17
C LEU A 28 -2.18 1.61 -1.51
N VAL A 29 -2.71 2.59 -2.23
CA VAL A 29 -2.90 3.96 -1.72
C VAL A 29 -3.95 3.96 -0.61
N ALA A 30 -5.04 3.20 -0.76
CA ALA A 30 -6.07 3.09 0.26
C ALA A 30 -5.54 2.41 1.54
N ALA A 31 -4.83 1.29 1.40
CA ALA A 31 -4.17 0.59 2.51
C ALA A 31 -3.11 1.48 3.18
N PHE A 32 -2.36 2.27 2.41
CA PHE A 32 -1.43 3.25 2.96
C PHE A 32 -2.15 4.32 3.80
N ILE A 33 -3.23 4.90 3.28
CA ILE A 33 -4.02 5.89 4.01
C ILE A 33 -4.61 5.27 5.29
N GLN A 34 -5.14 4.05 5.23
CA GLN A 34 -5.65 3.35 6.41
C GLN A 34 -4.55 3.13 7.45
N GLY A 35 -3.39 2.63 7.04
CA GLY A 35 -2.23 2.46 7.93
C GLY A 35 -1.74 3.78 8.51
N LEU A 36 -1.77 4.86 7.72
CA LEU A 36 -1.40 6.20 8.17
C LEU A 36 -2.39 6.74 9.21
N CYS A 37 -3.70 6.62 8.96
CA CYS A 37 -4.74 7.01 9.91
C CYS A 37 -4.60 6.26 11.24
N HIS A 38 -4.20 5.00 11.21
CA HIS A 38 -3.96 4.22 12.43
C HIS A 38 -2.70 4.68 13.18
N LEU A 39 -1.62 5.04 12.48
CA LEU A 39 -0.36 5.43 13.10
C LEU A 39 -0.28 6.91 13.49
N TRP A 40 -1.10 7.76 12.89
CA TRP A 40 -0.99 9.20 13.03
C TRP A 40 -1.45 9.67 14.41
N ARG A 41 -0.55 10.34 15.15
CA ARG A 41 -0.90 11.02 16.40
C ARG A 41 -0.62 12.52 16.29
N LYS A 42 -1.58 13.34 16.74
CA LYS A 42 -1.41 14.80 16.80
C LYS A 42 -0.29 15.18 17.76
N GLY A 43 0.46 16.23 17.45
CA GLY A 43 1.54 16.76 18.30
C GLY A 43 2.93 16.16 18.06
N PHE A 44 3.07 15.23 17.12
CA PHE A 44 4.35 14.62 16.77
C PHE A 44 4.88 15.12 15.41
N GLY A 45 6.17 15.44 15.37
CA GLY A 45 6.86 15.83 14.14
C GLY A 45 7.39 14.61 13.38
N TYR A 46 6.72 14.23 12.30
CA TYR A 46 7.10 13.09 11.47
C TYR A 46 7.94 13.56 10.26
N PRO A 47 9.26 13.31 10.21
CA PRO A 47 10.13 13.82 9.15
C PRO A 47 10.05 13.04 7.84
N LYS A 48 9.82 11.72 7.90
CA LYS A 48 9.68 10.86 6.73
C LYS A 48 8.85 9.62 7.06
N LEU A 49 8.04 9.22 6.10
CA LEU A 49 7.28 7.98 6.08
C LEU A 49 7.74 7.17 4.87
N GLY A 50 7.82 5.86 5.04
CA GLY A 50 8.12 4.93 3.95
C GLY A 50 7.19 3.73 4.05
N VAL A 51 6.74 3.24 2.90
CA VAL A 51 5.97 2.00 2.75
C VAL A 51 6.93 0.91 2.30
N MET A 52 6.75 -0.29 2.83
CA MET A 52 7.47 -1.48 2.39
C MET A 52 6.44 -2.54 2.04
N LEU A 53 6.45 -2.97 0.79
CA LEU A 53 5.73 -4.17 0.35
C LEU A 53 6.52 -5.38 0.83
N LEU A 54 5.80 -6.34 1.41
CA LEU A 54 6.34 -7.60 1.90
C LEU A 54 5.63 -8.72 1.13
N ASP A 55 6.36 -9.81 0.87
CA ASP A 55 5.80 -11.03 0.27
C ASP A 55 5.15 -10.84 -1.11
N LEU A 56 5.87 -10.18 -2.02
CA LEU A 56 5.42 -10.00 -3.40
C LEU A 56 5.50 -11.33 -4.16
N SER A 57 4.34 -11.87 -4.54
CA SER A 57 4.22 -13.03 -5.43
C SER A 57 3.69 -12.64 -6.80
N PHE A 58 4.04 -13.40 -7.83
CA PHE A 58 3.38 -13.28 -9.13
C PHE A 58 1.90 -13.68 -9.00
N LYS A 59 1.02 -12.93 -9.67
CA LYS A 59 -0.43 -13.24 -9.73
C LYS A 59 -0.70 -14.68 -10.21
N SER A 60 0.16 -15.22 -11.08
CA SER A 60 0.09 -16.61 -11.56
C SER A 60 0.31 -17.67 -10.47
N ASN A 61 0.97 -17.30 -9.38
CA ASN A 61 1.28 -18.17 -8.26
C ASN A 61 0.38 -17.89 -7.04
N ARG A 62 -0.71 -17.13 -7.21
CA ARG A 62 -1.66 -16.87 -6.14
C ARG A 62 -2.35 -18.18 -5.74
N GLN A 63 -2.18 -18.56 -4.49
CA GLN A 63 -2.97 -19.59 -3.85
C GLN A 63 -4.21 -18.93 -3.25
N LEU A 64 -5.39 -19.39 -3.64
CA LEU A 64 -6.65 -18.91 -3.06
C LEU A 64 -6.67 -19.25 -1.57
N THR A 65 -7.06 -18.29 -0.73
CA THR A 65 -7.34 -18.58 0.68
C THR A 65 -8.69 -19.29 0.82
N LEU A 66 -8.88 -20.03 1.91
CA LEU A 66 -10.09 -20.85 2.14
C LEU A 66 -11.40 -20.05 2.13
N ASP A 67 -11.32 -18.74 2.39
CA ASP A 67 -12.46 -17.84 2.49
C ASP A 67 -12.69 -17.03 1.20
N GLU A 68 -11.82 -17.17 0.20
CA GLU A 68 -11.93 -16.47 -1.07
C GLU A 68 -12.89 -17.20 -2.02
N THR A 69 -13.99 -16.53 -2.37
CA THR A 69 -14.78 -16.91 -3.55
C THR A 69 -14.00 -16.55 -4.81
N PRO A 70 -13.89 -17.45 -5.81
CA PRO A 70 -13.24 -17.11 -7.07
C PRO A 70 -13.90 -15.87 -7.67
N GLN A 71 -13.10 -14.87 -8.00
CA GLN A 71 -13.56 -13.65 -8.69
C GLN A 71 -14.39 -14.05 -9.91
N THR A 72 -15.49 -13.34 -10.12
CA THR A 72 -16.30 -13.54 -11.33
C THR A 72 -15.45 -13.15 -12.54
N GLU A 73 -15.58 -13.84 -13.68
CA GLU A 73 -14.82 -13.51 -14.91
C GLU A 73 -14.93 -12.02 -15.29
N ALA A 74 -16.09 -11.41 -15.06
CA ALA A 74 -16.33 -10.00 -15.29
C ALA A 74 -15.49 -9.07 -14.38
N GLU A 75 -15.26 -9.45 -13.13
CA GLU A 75 -14.44 -8.70 -12.17
C GLU A 75 -12.96 -8.83 -12.50
N ALA A 76 -12.52 -10.05 -12.86
CA ALA A 76 -11.16 -10.30 -13.32
C ALA A 76 -10.82 -9.48 -14.58
N MET A 77 -11.70 -9.49 -15.60
CA MET A 77 -11.52 -8.69 -16.81
C MET A 77 -11.46 -7.19 -16.52
N ARG A 78 -12.27 -6.70 -15.57
CA ARG A 78 -12.28 -5.29 -15.18
C ARG A 78 -10.99 -4.87 -14.48
N SER A 79 -10.49 -5.70 -13.56
CA SER A 79 -9.22 -5.48 -12.88
C SER A 79 -8.05 -5.49 -13.88
N GLU A 80 -8.03 -6.43 -14.83
CA GLU A 80 -7.00 -6.47 -15.88
C GLU A 80 -6.97 -5.23 -16.77
N GLN A 81 -8.15 -4.75 -17.22
CA GLN A 81 -8.23 -3.53 -18.04
C GLN A 81 -7.77 -2.29 -17.28
N LEU A 82 -8.11 -2.19 -16.00
CA LEU A 82 -7.66 -1.11 -15.14
C LEU A 82 -6.13 -1.15 -14.98
N MET A 83 -5.57 -2.32 -14.65
CA MET A 83 -4.13 -2.49 -14.49
C MET A 83 -3.36 -2.21 -15.77
N ALA A 84 -3.86 -2.63 -16.94
CA ALA A 84 -3.25 -2.30 -18.23
C ALA A 84 -3.23 -0.78 -18.50
N THR A 85 -4.26 -0.07 -18.04
CA THR A 85 -4.34 1.38 -18.15
C THR A 85 -3.33 2.06 -17.21
N ILE A 86 -3.20 1.57 -15.98
CA ILE A 86 -2.22 2.06 -15.01
C ILE A 86 -0.79 1.82 -15.52
N ASP A 87 -0.50 0.63 -16.05
CA ASP A 87 0.80 0.29 -16.64
C ASP A 87 1.14 1.17 -17.83
N LYS A 88 0.14 1.49 -18.66
CA LYS A 88 0.32 2.43 -19.77
C LYS A 88 0.66 3.83 -19.24
N LEU A 89 -0.06 4.30 -18.23
CA LEU A 89 0.23 5.59 -17.59
C LEU A 89 1.63 5.63 -16.99
N ASN A 90 2.04 4.57 -16.29
CA ASN A 90 3.37 4.44 -15.69
C ASN A 90 4.49 4.42 -16.75
N ARG A 91 4.24 3.91 -17.96
CA ARG A 91 5.20 3.97 -19.08
C ARG A 91 5.29 5.38 -19.68
N GLU A 92 4.17 6.10 -19.77
CA GLU A 92 4.11 7.44 -20.38
C GLU A 92 4.60 8.55 -19.45
N LEU A 93 4.31 8.45 -18.15
CA LEU A 93 4.58 9.48 -17.15
C LEU A 93 5.81 9.17 -16.27
N GLY A 94 6.35 7.96 -16.37
CA GLY A 94 7.51 7.49 -15.63
C GLY A 94 7.13 6.55 -14.49
N LEU A 95 7.99 5.55 -14.25
CA LEU A 95 7.90 4.67 -13.08
C LEU A 95 7.89 5.56 -11.83
N SER A 96 6.81 5.52 -11.04
CA SER A 96 6.53 6.28 -9.78
C SER A 96 5.45 7.38 -9.86
N THR A 97 4.61 7.45 -10.89
CA THR A 97 3.52 8.46 -10.92
C THR A 97 2.27 8.04 -10.12
N ILE A 98 2.00 6.74 -9.98
CA ILE A 98 0.82 6.20 -9.28
C ILE A 98 1.24 5.11 -8.31
#